data_AF-A0A2D8EV56-F1
#
_entry.id   AF-A0A2D8EV56-F1
#
_cell.length_a   1.000
_cell.length_b   1.000
_cell.length_c   1.000
_cell.angle_alpha   90.00
_cell.angle_beta   90.00
_cell.angle_gamma   90.00
#
_symmetry.space_group_name_H-M   'P 1'
#
loop_
_entity.id
_entity.type
_entity.pdbx_description
1 polymer ?
#
loop_
_entity_poly.entity_id
_entity_poly.type
_entity_poly.pdbx_seq_one_letter_code
_entity_poly.pdbx_strand_id
1 'polypeptide(L)'
;MTKKKRDPKVGTGKKPKGSGRRLYTDENPKDTVGIKFATEADARATVAKVKRVNKPFARKIQILTVGEQRAKVMGKNKVAGIFKRGKEAIRKARGK
;
A
#
# COMPACT_ATOMS: atom_id res chain seq x y z
N MET A 1 -24.63 11.11 34.91
CA MET A 1 -23.48 11.51 34.07
C MET A 1 -23.35 10.56 32.90
N THR A 2 -23.55 11.03 31.67
CA THR A 2 -23.45 10.19 30.46
C THR A 2 -22.03 9.64 30.32
N LYS A 3 -21.91 8.31 30.21
CA LYS A 3 -20.62 7.60 30.16
C LYS A 3 -19.77 8.14 29.01
N LYS A 4 -18.61 8.74 29.31
CA LYS A 4 -17.68 9.28 28.30
C LYS A 4 -17.30 8.16 27.33
N LYS A 5 -17.64 8.32 26.04
CA LYS A 5 -17.28 7.35 25.00
C LYS A 5 -15.75 7.19 24.96
N ARG A 6 -15.27 5.95 24.91
CA ARG A 6 -13.84 5.63 24.79
C ARG A 6 -13.31 6.20 23.47
N ASP A 7 -12.05 6.65 23.47
CA ASP A 7 -11.40 7.11 22.25
C ASP A 7 -11.36 5.99 21.19
N PRO A 8 -11.60 6.31 19.90
CA PRO A 8 -11.51 5.33 18.83
C PRO A 8 -10.08 4.77 18.75
N LYS A 9 -9.97 3.47 18.50
CA LYS A 9 -8.67 2.77 18.39
C LYS A 9 -7.96 3.05 17.06
N VAL A 10 -8.72 3.49 16.04
CA VAL A 10 -8.23 3.77 14.68
C VAL A 10 -8.63 5.18 14.25
N GLY A 11 -7.87 5.77 13.33
CA GLY A 11 -8.15 7.09 12.76
C GLY A 11 -9.55 7.15 12.15
N THR A 12 -10.31 8.16 12.55
CA THR A 12 -11.68 8.38 12.08
C THR A 12 -11.78 9.49 11.02
N GLY A 13 -10.65 10.04 10.56
CA GLY A 13 -10.58 11.24 9.71
C GLY A 13 -11.06 12.54 10.38
N LYS A 14 -11.86 12.46 11.44
CA LYS A 14 -12.43 13.57 12.22
C LYS A 14 -12.19 13.37 13.72
N LYS A 15 -11.81 14.44 14.43
CA LYS A 15 -11.63 14.42 15.88
C LYS A 15 -12.98 14.20 16.58
N PRO A 16 -13.17 13.15 17.39
CA PRO A 16 -14.39 12.96 18.17
C PRO A 16 -14.56 14.07 19.20
N LYS A 17 -15.78 14.64 19.33
CA LYS A 17 -16.10 15.60 20.40
C LYS A 17 -15.92 14.92 21.76
N GLY A 18 -15.11 15.52 22.64
CA GLY A 18 -14.79 14.98 23.97
C GLY A 18 -13.56 14.07 24.05
N SER A 19 -12.83 13.88 22.95
CA SER A 19 -11.58 13.12 22.90
C SER A 19 -10.35 14.02 23.17
N GLY A 20 -9.46 13.56 24.06
CA GLY A 20 -8.16 14.21 24.33
C GLY A 20 -7.09 13.88 23.28
N ARG A 21 -7.32 12.87 22.43
CA ARG A 21 -6.36 12.44 21.41
C ARG A 21 -6.53 13.25 20.12
N ARG A 22 -5.42 13.75 19.57
CA ARG A 22 -5.35 14.23 18.18
C ARG A 22 -5.26 13.01 17.25
N LEU A 23 -6.36 12.29 17.05
CA LEU A 23 -6.39 11.21 16.07
C LEU A 23 -6.73 11.78 14.69
N TYR A 24 -5.71 12.23 13.96
CA TYR A 24 -5.78 12.45 12.51
C TYR A 24 -5.07 11.31 11.83
N THR A 25 -5.83 10.35 11.33
CA THR A 25 -5.50 9.70 10.07
C THR A 25 -6.80 9.55 9.29
N ASP A 26 -6.84 10.23 8.14
CA ASP A 26 -7.84 10.08 7.09
C ASP A 26 -7.55 8.83 6.23
N GLU A 27 -6.68 7.93 6.73
CA GLU A 27 -6.33 6.71 6.03
C GLU A 27 -7.53 5.80 6.03
N ASN A 28 -8.35 5.88 4.98
CA ASN A 28 -9.23 4.79 4.60
C ASN A 28 -8.36 3.54 4.38
N PRO A 29 -8.28 2.61 5.34
CA PRO A 29 -7.32 1.51 5.27
C PRO A 29 -7.68 0.53 4.16
N LYS A 30 -8.86 0.68 3.53
CA LYS A 30 -9.27 -0.13 2.38
C LYS A 30 -8.40 0.15 1.15
N ASP A 31 -7.81 1.33 1.00
CA ASP A 31 -6.99 1.66 -0.18
C ASP A 31 -5.47 1.58 0.05
N THR A 32 -5.05 1.20 1.26
CA THR A 32 -3.65 0.94 1.54
C THR A 32 -3.27 -0.48 1.11
N VAL A 33 -2.11 -0.64 0.48
CA VAL A 33 -1.54 -1.94 0.13
C VAL A 33 -0.13 -1.98 0.69
N GLY A 34 0.10 -2.86 1.67
CA GLY A 34 1.43 -3.08 2.22
C GLY A 34 2.39 -3.62 1.15
N ILE A 35 3.51 -2.92 0.96
CA ILE A 35 4.59 -3.26 0.03
C ILE A 35 5.80 -3.69 0.86
N LYS A 36 6.28 -4.93 0.68
CA LYS A 36 7.55 -5.37 1.23
C LYS A 36 8.59 -5.40 0.11
N PHE A 37 9.77 -4.83 0.36
CA PHE A 37 10.87 -4.77 -0.60
C PHE A 37 12.24 -4.92 0.09
N ALA A 38 12.25 -5.51 1.29
CA ALA A 38 13.48 -5.74 2.05
C ALA A 38 14.37 -6.75 1.32
N THR A 39 13.79 -7.89 0.94
CA THR A 39 14.45 -8.98 0.20
C THR A 39 13.85 -9.18 -1.20
N GLU A 40 14.50 -9.98 -2.04
CA GLU A 40 13.92 -10.39 -3.33
C GLU A 40 12.64 -11.23 -3.16
N ALA A 41 12.61 -12.11 -2.15
CA ALA A 41 11.45 -12.94 -1.85
C ALA A 41 10.24 -12.07 -1.49
N ASP A 42 10.45 -11.05 -0.65
CA ASP A 42 9.43 -10.07 -0.29
C ASP A 42 8.89 -9.32 -1.51
N ALA A 43 9.77 -8.94 -2.43
CA ALA A 43 9.40 -8.23 -3.64
C ALA A 43 8.54 -9.12 -4.56
N ARG A 44 8.92 -10.39 -4.73
CA ARG A 44 8.14 -11.38 -5.50
C ARG A 44 6.77 -11.62 -4.87
N ALA A 45 6.72 -11.78 -3.55
CA ALA A 45 5.46 -11.93 -2.81
C ALA A 45 4.56 -10.69 -2.95
N THR A 46 5.14 -9.50 -2.89
CA THR A 46 4.41 -8.23 -3.09
C THR A 46 3.85 -8.13 -4.51
N VAL A 47 4.64 -8.45 -5.54
CA VAL A 47 4.16 -8.48 -6.93
C VAL A 47 3.01 -9.48 -7.09
N ALA A 48 3.13 -10.68 -6.53
CA ALA A 48 2.06 -11.69 -6.58
C ALA A 48 0.78 -11.22 -5.88
N LYS A 49 0.90 -10.59 -4.70
CA LYS A 49 -0.22 -9.99 -3.98
C LYS A 49 -0.92 -8.91 -4.81
N VAL A 50 -0.16 -7.99 -5.42
CA VAL A 50 -0.71 -6.88 -6.22
C VAL A 50 -1.37 -7.38 -7.51
N LYS A 51 -0.90 -8.49 -8.10
CA LYS A 51 -1.60 -9.11 -9.23
C LYS A 51 -2.99 -9.62 -8.83
N ARG A 52 -3.11 -10.25 -7.65
CA ARG A 52 -4.35 -10.87 -7.14
C ARG A 52 -5.34 -9.88 -6.53
N VAL A 53 -4.89 -8.76 -5.98
CA VAL A 53 -5.79 -7.81 -5.30
C VAL A 53 -6.84 -7.24 -6.26
N ASN A 54 -8.08 -7.09 -5.78
CA ASN A 54 -9.17 -6.48 -6.55
C ASN A 54 -9.03 -4.94 -6.53
N LYS A 55 -8.02 -4.43 -7.24
CA LYS A 55 -7.79 -2.99 -7.45
C LYS A 55 -7.75 -2.68 -8.94
N PRO A 56 -8.14 -1.46 -9.36
CA PRO A 56 -8.03 -1.04 -10.75
C PRO A 56 -6.60 -1.20 -11.28
N PHE A 57 -6.46 -1.46 -12.58
CA PHE A 57 -5.16 -1.60 -13.24
C PHE A 57 -4.21 -0.43 -12.93
N ALA A 58 -4.72 0.81 -13.03
CA ALA A 58 -3.92 2.00 -12.76
C ALA A 58 -3.34 1.97 -11.34
N ARG A 59 -4.16 1.56 -10.35
CA ARG A 59 -3.74 1.44 -8.96
C ARG A 59 -2.68 0.36 -8.76
N LYS A 60 -2.83 -0.80 -9.43
CA LYS A 60 -1.79 -1.86 -9.39
C LYS A 60 -0.45 -1.35 -9.93
N ILE A 61 -0.46 -0.60 -11.03
CA ILE A 61 0.76 -0.05 -11.62
C ILE A 61 1.40 1.01 -10.72
N GLN A 62 0.60 1.88 -10.09
CA GLN A 62 1.09 2.86 -9.10
C GLN A 62 1.81 2.17 -7.93
N ILE A 63 1.18 1.16 -7.32
CA ILE A 63 1.75 0.42 -6.19
C ILE A 63 3.12 -0.18 -6.56
N LEU A 64 3.21 -0.86 -7.71
CA LEU A 64 4.48 -1.45 -8.15
C LEU A 64 5.52 -0.39 -8.54
N THR A 65 5.09 0.78 -9.00
CA THR A 65 6.00 1.89 -9.34
C THR A 65 6.65 2.49 -8.09
N VAL A 66 5.87 2.68 -7.02
CA VAL A 66 6.41 3.13 -5.73
C VAL A 66 7.43 2.13 -5.19
N GLY A 67 7.13 0.82 -5.27
CA GLY A 67 8.07 -0.24 -4.88
C GLY A 67 9.37 -0.22 -5.68
N GLU A 68 9.27 -0.04 -7.00
CA GLU A 68 10.45 0.08 -7.88
C GLU A 68 11.29 1.31 -7.54
N GLN A 69 10.68 2.49 -7.39
CA GLN A 69 11.38 3.73 -7.09
C GLN A 69 12.11 3.65 -5.76
N ARG A 70 11.45 3.17 -4.70
CA ARG A 70 12.08 2.97 -3.39
C ARG A 70 13.24 1.99 -3.47
N ALA A 71 13.09 0.89 -4.20
CA ALA A 71 14.18 -0.05 -4.40
C ALA A 71 15.38 0.55 -5.15
N LYS A 72 15.13 1.41 -6.15
CA LYS A 72 16.19 2.13 -6.89
C LYS A 72 16.94 3.11 -5.99
N VAL A 73 16.21 3.94 -5.23
CA VAL A 73 16.81 4.90 -4.29
C VAL A 73 17.68 4.18 -3.26
N MET A 74 17.27 2.99 -2.82
CA MET A 74 18.01 2.16 -1.87
C MET A 74 19.12 1.30 -2.51
N GLY A 75 19.41 1.46 -3.81
CA GLY A 75 20.45 0.68 -4.53
C GLY A 75 20.11 -0.81 -4.74
N LYS A 76 18.87 -1.24 -4.50
CA LYS A 76 18.43 -2.64 -4.60
C LYS A 76 18.03 -3.00 -6.03
N ASN A 77 19.01 -3.05 -6.93
CA ASN A 77 18.79 -3.24 -8.37
C ASN A 77 17.98 -4.50 -8.73
N LYS A 78 18.25 -5.64 -8.09
CA LYS A 78 17.50 -6.89 -8.33
C LYS A 78 16.04 -6.76 -7.91
N VAL A 79 15.78 -6.11 -6.78
CA VAL A 79 14.42 -5.85 -6.28
C VAL A 79 13.66 -4.90 -7.20
N ALA A 80 14.31 -3.81 -7.65
CA ALA A 80 13.72 -2.90 -8.63
C ALA A 80 13.36 -3.64 -9.94
N GLY A 81 14.24 -4.53 -10.41
CA GLY A 81 13.99 -5.38 -11.59
C GLY A 81 12.80 -6.34 -11.42
N ILE A 82 12.54 -6.83 -10.21
CA ILE A 82 11.34 -7.66 -9.91
C ILE A 82 10.07 -6.82 -10.04
N PHE A 83 10.04 -5.61 -9.48
CA PHE A 83 8.88 -4.71 -9.61
C PHE A 83 8.64 -4.27 -11.06
N LYS A 84 9.70 -3.96 -11.81
CA LYS A 84 9.63 -3.63 -13.24
C LYS A 84 8.96 -4.76 -14.05
N ARG A 85 9.46 -5.99 -13.91
CA ARG A 85 8.87 -7.19 -14.55
C ARG A 85 7.42 -7.42 -14.10
N GLY A 86 7.11 -7.14 -12.84
CA GLY A 86 5.75 -7.18 -12.31
C GLY A 86 4.80 -6.25 -13.07
N LYS A 87 5.22 -5.00 -13.34
CA LYS A 87 4.43 -4.03 -14.12
C LYS A 87 4.21 -4.47 -15.55
N GLU A 88 5.27 -4.96 -16.21
CA GLU A 88 5.20 -5.44 -17.59
C GLU A 88 4.21 -6.60 -17.72
N ALA A 89 4.21 -7.55 -16.78
CA ALA A 89 3.24 -8.64 -16.76
C ALA A 89 1.79 -8.14 -16.66
N ILE A 90 1.52 -7.12 -15.81
CA ILE A 90 0.18 -6.54 -15.68
C ILE A 90 -0.23 -5.78 -16.95
N ARG A 91 0.69 -5.05 -17.58
CA ARG A 91 0.46 -4.38 -18.86
C ARG A 91 0.12 -5.37 -19.98
N LYS A 92 0.91 -6.43 -20.12
CA LYS A 92 0.69 -7.49 -21.10
C LYS A 92 -0.66 -8.19 -20.90
N ALA A 93 -1.06 -8.43 -19.65
CA ALA A 93 -2.34 -9.06 -19.35
C ALA A 93 -3.56 -8.18 -19.64
N ARG A 94 -3.40 -6.85 -19.79
CA ARG A 94 -4.50 -5.92 -20.13
C ARG A 94 -4.56 -5.59 -21.63
N GLY A 95 -3.43 -5.68 -22.33
CA GLY A 95 -3.36 -5.49 -23.79
C GLY A 95 -3.71 -6.75 -24.59
N LYS A 96 -4.07 -7.84 -23.92
CA LYS A 96 -4.78 -8.99 -24.47
C LYS A 96 -6.24 -8.87 -24.07
#